data_AF-H6N455-F1
#
_entry.id   AF-H6N455-F1
#
_cell.length_a   1.000
_cell.length_b   1.000
_cell.length_c   1.000
_cell.angle_alpha   90.00
_cell.angle_beta   90.00
_cell.angle_gamma   90.00
#
_symmetry.space_group_name_H-M   'P 1'
#
loop_
_entity.id
_entity.type
_entity.pdbx_description
1 polymer ?
#
loop_
_entity_poly.entity_id
_entity_poly.type
_entity_poly.pdbx_seq_one_letter_code
_entity_poly.pdbx_strand_id
1 'polypeptide(L)'
;MTMTTGVEPPTDQQNPAPPPDSRRSLLFGVSNLVVVVVVSVLSWYLLADPTSSPWHFYPLPFNAALFWAILFIVFIGFNSEFVGFDRLGQPMRGIAVLVSTAVFAVAVTWLLGSGLGALFGDFAGSRVGGMGYFSGALFVLFGFGTWVMVVLNWQHWPWTVLGMKQPLIGLCEIAFVAIPTLALYIVIGLPAVSSSVTNPMMSLDTVLGWFYSIVVSVILTGQTLDNWPWKLFGGGGRTALAATIGNALLGTAIYFVMVPLAKLLVGSQASAELGNTIHQFPAQIGVCWAFWMIFWANGFGNRFAPAVRAALTFVLAVGTFLLYYRFAAGNVLHEPAVASGLAGNALGFVDWLVLWTLIYVVAFQSMGLRRLVDDPEPADVR
;
A
#
# COMPACT_ATOMS: atom_id res chain seq x y z
N MET A 1 -25.37 -33.26 43.08
CA MET A 1 -23.95 -33.22 43.49
C MET A 1 -23.33 -34.56 43.13
N THR A 2 -22.61 -34.59 42.02
CA THR A 2 -21.72 -35.68 41.63
C THR A 2 -20.73 -35.05 40.65
N MET A 3 -19.52 -34.76 41.15
CA MET A 3 -18.40 -34.25 40.37
C MET A 3 -17.86 -35.40 39.51
N THR A 4 -17.86 -35.23 38.19
CA THR A 4 -17.04 -36.03 37.28
C THR A 4 -15.96 -35.13 36.71
N THR A 5 -14.78 -35.23 37.31
CA THR A 5 -13.50 -34.74 36.78
C THR A 5 -13.19 -35.47 35.47
N GLY A 6 -13.44 -34.81 34.34
CA GLY A 6 -12.99 -35.27 33.02
C GLY A 6 -11.52 -34.94 32.84
N VAL A 7 -10.71 -35.99 32.74
CA VAL A 7 -9.29 -35.93 32.39
C VAL A 7 -9.18 -35.53 30.92
N GLU A 8 -8.55 -34.38 30.64
CA GLU A 8 -8.13 -34.00 29.28
C GLU A 8 -7.10 -35.03 28.77
N PRO A 9 -7.24 -35.57 27.54
CA PRO A 9 -6.18 -36.35 26.93
C PRO A 9 -4.96 -35.44 26.63
N PRO A 10 -3.73 -35.97 26.69
CA PRO A 10 -2.53 -35.16 26.51
C PRO A 10 -2.53 -34.56 25.09
N THR A 11 -2.35 -33.25 25.04
CA THR A 11 -2.02 -32.51 23.82
C THR A 11 -0.85 -33.21 23.15
N ASP A 12 -1.09 -33.79 21.97
CA ASP A 12 -0.01 -34.16 21.07
C ASP A 12 0.90 -32.94 20.94
N GLN A 13 2.10 -33.06 21.50
CA GLN A 13 3.18 -32.12 21.27
C GLN A 13 3.49 -32.18 19.78
N GLN A 14 2.77 -31.38 18.98
CA GLN A 14 3.26 -30.92 17.70
C GLN A 14 4.57 -30.19 18.01
N ASN A 15 5.68 -30.90 17.85
CA ASN A 15 7.00 -30.30 17.82
C ASN A 15 6.89 -29.05 16.92
N PRO A 16 7.24 -27.85 17.43
CA PRO A 16 7.21 -26.67 16.60
C PRO A 16 8.09 -26.96 15.38
N ALA A 17 7.52 -26.78 14.19
CA ALA A 17 8.25 -26.98 12.95
C ALA A 17 9.59 -26.24 13.06
N PRO A 18 10.72 -26.88 12.69
CA PRO A 18 12.02 -26.26 12.82
C PRO A 18 12.00 -24.89 12.14
N PRO A 19 12.59 -23.86 12.75
CA PRO A 19 12.57 -22.52 12.19
C PRO A 19 13.10 -22.58 10.75
N PRO A 20 12.39 -22.00 9.77
CA PRO A 20 12.74 -22.11 8.37
C PRO A 20 14.17 -21.60 8.17
N ASP A 21 15.04 -22.48 7.65
CA ASP A 21 16.46 -22.25 7.46
C ASP A 21 16.73 -20.82 6.94
N SER A 22 17.48 -20.04 7.72
CA SER A 22 17.64 -18.59 7.54
C SER A 22 18.09 -18.25 6.10
N ARG A 23 18.96 -19.10 5.54
CA ARG A 23 19.47 -18.97 4.19
C ARG A 23 18.40 -19.20 3.12
N ARG A 24 17.54 -20.22 3.28
CA ARG A 24 16.47 -20.55 2.32
C ARG A 24 15.48 -19.39 2.19
N SER A 25 15.22 -18.67 3.26
CA SER A 25 14.33 -17.51 3.20
C SER A 25 14.94 -16.25 2.68
N LEU A 26 16.21 -16.00 2.98
CA LEU A 26 16.88 -14.86 2.40
C LEU A 26 16.92 -15.03 0.88
N LEU A 27 17.22 -16.24 0.40
CA LEU A 27 17.15 -16.56 -1.02
C LEU A 27 15.73 -16.42 -1.59
N PHE A 28 14.70 -16.88 -0.88
CA PHE A 28 13.31 -16.73 -1.33
C PHE A 28 12.89 -15.26 -1.44
N GLY A 29 13.18 -14.44 -0.42
CA GLY A 29 12.85 -13.02 -0.42
C GLY A 29 13.62 -12.25 -1.50
N VAL A 30 14.92 -12.52 -1.65
CA VAL A 30 15.72 -11.92 -2.74
C VAL A 30 15.22 -12.35 -4.11
N SER A 31 14.87 -13.63 -4.30
CA SER A 31 14.33 -14.12 -5.59
C SER A 31 13.01 -13.44 -5.94
N ASN A 32 12.11 -13.29 -4.97
CA ASN A 32 10.88 -12.53 -5.15
C ASN A 32 11.16 -11.07 -5.51
N LEU A 33 12.15 -10.44 -4.87
CA LEU A 33 12.48 -9.04 -5.13
C LEU A 33 12.97 -8.87 -6.56
N VAL A 34 13.84 -9.76 -7.04
CA VAL A 34 14.32 -9.77 -8.42
C VAL A 34 13.15 -9.91 -9.39
N VAL A 35 12.24 -10.88 -9.19
CA VAL A 35 11.09 -11.06 -10.07
C VAL A 35 10.19 -9.82 -10.07
N VAL A 36 9.84 -9.29 -8.90
CA VAL A 36 9.02 -8.08 -8.76
C VAL A 36 9.66 -6.91 -9.50
N VAL A 37 10.96 -6.66 -9.31
CA VAL A 37 11.67 -5.57 -9.98
C VAL A 37 11.68 -5.77 -11.48
N VAL A 38 12.04 -6.96 -11.97
CA VAL A 38 12.12 -7.26 -13.42
C VAL A 38 10.76 -7.09 -14.07
N VAL A 39 9.71 -7.69 -13.51
CA VAL A 39 8.35 -7.57 -14.04
C VAL A 39 7.85 -6.13 -13.99
N SER A 40 8.15 -5.38 -12.91
CA SER A 40 7.76 -3.97 -12.80
C SER A 40 8.45 -3.10 -13.85
N VAL A 41 9.74 -3.29 -14.11
CA VAL A 41 10.47 -2.56 -15.15
C VAL A 41 9.93 -2.92 -16.53
N LEU A 42 9.79 -4.21 -16.87
CA LEU A 42 9.31 -4.62 -18.19
C LEU A 42 7.91 -4.10 -18.48
N SER A 43 7.02 -4.19 -17.49
CA SER A 43 5.65 -3.68 -17.63
C SER A 43 5.57 -2.15 -17.58
N TRP A 44 6.49 -1.46 -16.89
CA TRP A 44 6.65 -0.02 -16.99
C TRP A 44 7.00 0.40 -18.41
N TYR A 45 8.00 -0.23 -19.04
CA TYR A 45 8.38 0.04 -20.43
C TYR A 45 7.23 -0.21 -21.40
N LEU A 46 6.40 -1.20 -21.13
CA LEU A 46 5.23 -1.50 -21.95
C LEU A 46 4.09 -0.48 -21.78
N LEU A 47 3.88 0.06 -20.58
CA LEU A 47 2.64 0.79 -20.23
C LEU A 47 2.85 2.28 -19.94
N ALA A 48 3.93 2.63 -19.25
CA ALA A 48 4.10 3.92 -18.59
C ALA A 48 5.41 4.65 -18.91
N ASP A 49 6.41 4.01 -19.50
CA ASP A 49 7.67 4.71 -19.78
C ASP A 49 7.43 5.92 -20.72
N PRO A 50 7.86 7.14 -20.35
CA PRO A 50 7.57 8.35 -21.12
C PRO A 50 8.16 8.34 -22.54
N THR A 51 9.20 7.53 -22.78
CA THR A 51 9.96 7.52 -24.03
C THR A 51 9.69 6.28 -24.87
N SER A 52 9.52 5.13 -24.22
CA SER A 52 9.49 3.82 -24.85
C SER A 52 8.09 3.21 -24.92
N SER A 53 7.16 3.64 -24.04
CA SER A 53 5.80 3.07 -24.04
C SER A 53 5.03 3.48 -25.29
N PRO A 54 4.41 2.53 -26.02
CA PRO A 54 3.61 2.83 -27.20
C PRO A 54 2.29 3.55 -26.86
N TRP A 55 1.89 3.60 -25.58
CA TRP A 55 0.60 4.15 -25.16
C TRP A 55 0.68 5.60 -24.66
N HIS A 56 1.87 6.06 -24.28
CA HIS A 56 2.11 7.41 -23.74
C HIS A 56 1.16 7.80 -22.58
N PHE A 57 0.88 6.89 -21.65
CA PHE A 57 -0.02 7.13 -20.52
C PHE A 57 0.59 7.88 -19.33
N TYR A 58 1.87 8.27 -19.41
CA TYR A 58 2.57 8.94 -18.33
C TYR A 58 2.36 10.46 -18.31
N PRO A 59 2.24 11.07 -17.11
CA PRO A 59 2.03 10.42 -15.81
C PRO A 59 0.57 10.00 -15.61
N LEU A 60 -0.35 10.64 -16.34
CA LEU A 60 -1.79 10.40 -16.29
C LEU A 60 -2.28 10.04 -17.70
N PRO A 61 -3.20 9.06 -17.83
CA PRO A 61 -4.02 8.47 -16.76
C PRO A 61 -3.38 7.30 -16.00
N PHE A 62 -2.14 6.89 -16.31
CA PHE A 62 -1.52 5.70 -15.72
C PHE A 62 -1.52 5.69 -14.19
N ASN A 63 -1.02 6.75 -13.55
CA ASN A 63 -0.93 6.82 -12.09
C ASN A 63 -2.32 6.75 -11.41
N ALA A 64 -3.35 7.33 -12.04
CA ALA A 64 -4.70 7.24 -11.50
C ALA A 64 -5.22 5.80 -11.51
N ALA A 65 -5.03 5.09 -12.63
CA ALA A 65 -5.37 3.68 -12.71
C ALA A 65 -4.56 2.83 -11.72
N LEU A 66 -3.26 3.10 -11.56
CA LEU A 66 -2.41 2.44 -10.57
C LEU A 66 -2.97 2.58 -9.14
N PHE A 67 -3.37 3.78 -8.74
CA PHE A 67 -3.92 3.98 -7.40
C PHE A 67 -5.22 3.18 -7.21
N TRP A 68 -6.14 3.22 -8.18
CA TRP A 68 -7.35 2.40 -8.11
C TRP A 68 -7.08 0.88 -8.14
N ALA A 69 -6.03 0.43 -8.84
CA ALA A 69 -5.58 -0.96 -8.82
C ALA A 69 -5.13 -1.38 -7.42
N ILE A 70 -4.31 -0.57 -6.75
CA ILE A 70 -3.87 -0.84 -5.37
C ILE A 70 -5.06 -0.87 -4.43
N LEU A 71 -5.99 0.08 -4.55
CA LEU A 71 -7.19 0.12 -3.71
C LEU A 71 -8.07 -1.10 -3.90
N PHE A 72 -8.20 -1.59 -5.14
CA PHE A 72 -8.95 -2.82 -5.40
C PHE A 72 -8.31 -4.01 -4.69
N ILE A 73 -6.97 -4.15 -4.73
CA ILE A 73 -6.27 -5.20 -3.98
C ILE A 73 -6.50 -5.06 -2.47
N VAL A 74 -6.56 -3.84 -1.93
CA VAL A 74 -6.95 -3.62 -0.53
C VAL A 74 -8.35 -4.20 -0.26
N PHE A 75 -9.33 -3.90 -1.12
CA PHE A 75 -10.69 -4.43 -0.96
C PHE A 75 -10.76 -5.95 -1.02
N ILE A 76 -10.16 -6.56 -2.04
CA ILE A 76 -10.29 -8.00 -2.22
C ILE A 76 -9.36 -8.80 -1.30
N GLY A 77 -8.17 -8.28 -1.01
CA GLY A 77 -7.11 -9.02 -0.31
C GLY A 77 -7.03 -8.71 1.17
N PHE A 78 -7.20 -7.45 1.56
CA PHE A 78 -7.10 -7.03 2.96
C PHE A 78 -8.47 -7.08 3.63
N ASN A 79 -9.47 -6.43 3.04
CA ASN A 79 -10.81 -6.38 3.64
C ASN A 79 -11.53 -7.73 3.49
N SER A 80 -11.49 -8.33 2.30
CA SER A 80 -12.26 -9.56 2.00
C SER A 80 -11.45 -10.86 2.02
N GLU A 81 -10.16 -10.80 2.39
CA GLU A 81 -9.24 -11.96 2.53
C GLU A 81 -9.24 -12.93 1.34
N PHE A 82 -9.34 -12.42 0.12
CA PHE A 82 -9.37 -13.21 -1.13
C PHE A 82 -10.42 -14.33 -1.21
N VAL A 83 -11.47 -14.32 -0.37
CA VAL A 83 -12.45 -15.42 -0.30
C VAL A 83 -13.10 -15.76 -1.66
N GLY A 84 -13.31 -14.77 -2.51
CA GLY A 84 -13.83 -14.98 -3.87
C GLY A 84 -12.85 -15.66 -4.84
N PHE A 85 -11.55 -15.57 -4.57
CA PHE A 85 -10.46 -16.02 -5.45
C PHE A 85 -9.76 -17.29 -4.95
N ASP A 86 -9.81 -17.59 -3.66
CA ASP A 86 -9.13 -18.73 -3.05
C ASP A 86 -9.69 -20.10 -3.48
N ARG A 87 -10.86 -20.12 -4.12
CA ARG A 87 -11.41 -21.32 -4.76
C ARG A 87 -10.67 -21.70 -6.05
N LEU A 88 -9.88 -20.79 -6.61
CA LEU A 88 -9.14 -21.02 -7.85
C LEU A 88 -7.75 -21.57 -7.54
N GLY A 89 -7.36 -22.64 -8.23
CA GLY A 89 -5.97 -23.11 -8.23
C GLY A 89 -5.02 -22.12 -8.91
N GLN A 90 -3.73 -22.30 -8.67
CA GLN A 90 -2.68 -21.56 -9.38
C GLN A 90 -2.49 -22.15 -10.80
N PRO A 91 -2.32 -21.34 -11.87
CA PRO A 91 -2.17 -19.88 -11.92
C PRO A 91 -3.47 -19.08 -11.96
N MET A 92 -4.63 -19.73 -12.01
CA MET A 92 -5.92 -19.07 -12.27
C MET A 92 -6.29 -18.04 -11.19
N ARG A 93 -5.92 -18.27 -9.92
CA ARG A 93 -6.08 -17.29 -8.84
C ARG A 93 -5.37 -15.98 -9.15
N GLY A 94 -4.08 -16.04 -9.47
CA GLY A 94 -3.27 -14.87 -9.80
C GLY A 94 -3.76 -14.15 -11.05
N ILE A 95 -4.13 -14.90 -12.10
CA ILE A 95 -4.70 -14.33 -13.33
C ILE A 95 -6.04 -13.63 -13.05
N ALA A 96 -6.94 -14.26 -12.30
CA ALA A 96 -8.24 -13.68 -11.97
C ALA A 96 -8.06 -12.38 -11.16
N VAL A 97 -7.19 -12.37 -10.16
CA VAL A 97 -6.87 -11.17 -9.38
C VAL A 97 -6.28 -10.07 -10.28
N LEU A 98 -5.28 -10.39 -11.12
CA LEU A 98 -4.67 -9.44 -12.04
C LEU A 98 -5.69 -8.82 -13.01
N VAL A 99 -6.52 -9.64 -13.65
CA VAL A 99 -7.53 -9.19 -14.61
C VAL A 99 -8.60 -8.35 -13.92
N SER A 100 -9.14 -8.80 -12.79
CA SER A 100 -10.13 -8.02 -12.03
C SER A 100 -9.57 -6.68 -11.58
N THR A 101 -8.31 -6.65 -11.13
CA THR A 101 -7.62 -5.42 -10.72
C THR A 101 -7.46 -4.46 -11.89
N ALA A 102 -6.99 -4.93 -13.05
CA ALA A 102 -6.82 -4.11 -14.23
C ALA A 102 -8.16 -3.55 -14.75
N VAL A 103 -9.19 -4.40 -14.83
CA VAL A 103 -10.53 -3.99 -15.27
C VAL A 103 -11.11 -2.94 -14.33
N PHE A 104 -11.04 -3.16 -13.01
CA PHE A 104 -11.54 -2.22 -12.02
C PHE A 104 -10.81 -0.87 -12.10
N ALA A 105 -9.48 -0.89 -12.16
CA ALA A 105 -8.66 0.31 -12.23
C ALA A 105 -8.99 1.18 -13.45
N VAL A 106 -9.08 0.56 -14.63
CA VAL A 106 -9.42 1.26 -15.88
C VAL A 106 -10.85 1.78 -15.83
N ALA A 107 -11.80 0.95 -15.40
CA ALA A 107 -13.22 1.30 -15.34
C ALA A 107 -13.47 2.48 -14.40
N VAL A 108 -12.92 2.47 -13.17
CA VAL A 108 -13.10 3.56 -12.21
C VAL A 108 -12.40 4.83 -12.67
N THR A 109 -11.19 4.73 -13.22
CA THR A 109 -10.46 5.88 -13.76
C THR A 109 -11.24 6.54 -14.89
N TRP A 110 -11.84 5.75 -15.79
CA TRP A 110 -12.70 6.24 -16.86
C TRP A 110 -14.02 6.80 -16.33
N LEU A 111 -14.69 6.12 -15.41
CA LEU A 111 -15.95 6.57 -14.82
C LEU A 111 -15.80 7.90 -14.10
N LEU A 112 -14.71 8.11 -13.36
CA LEU A 112 -14.46 9.39 -12.68
C LEU A 112 -14.00 10.47 -13.67
N GLY A 113 -13.03 10.16 -14.52
CA GLY A 113 -12.43 11.11 -15.45
C GLY A 113 -13.39 11.61 -16.54
N SER A 114 -14.19 10.70 -17.10
CA SER A 114 -15.10 10.98 -18.20
C SER A 114 -16.57 11.03 -17.77
N GLY A 115 -17.00 10.11 -16.91
CA GLY A 115 -18.39 10.07 -16.43
C GLY A 115 -18.70 11.19 -15.44
N LEU A 116 -18.09 11.14 -14.26
CA LEU A 116 -18.26 12.18 -13.23
C LEU A 116 -17.69 13.51 -13.70
N GLY A 117 -16.58 13.51 -14.44
CA GLY A 117 -15.98 14.69 -15.04
C GLY A 117 -16.92 15.47 -15.98
N ALA A 118 -17.88 14.81 -16.64
CA ALA A 118 -18.89 15.47 -17.45
C ALA A 118 -19.93 16.24 -16.62
N LEU A 119 -20.12 15.84 -15.35
CA LEU A 119 -21.06 16.46 -14.42
C LEU A 119 -20.38 17.47 -13.49
N PHE A 120 -19.15 17.18 -13.08
CA PHE A 120 -18.33 17.98 -12.15
C PHE A 120 -16.96 18.21 -12.76
N GLY A 121 -16.72 19.43 -13.24
CA GLY A 121 -15.52 19.80 -13.98
C GLY A 121 -14.20 19.51 -13.25
N ASP A 122 -14.19 19.47 -11.92
CA ASP A 122 -13.00 19.14 -11.12
C ASP A 122 -12.47 17.71 -11.37
N PHE A 123 -13.32 16.79 -11.83
CA PHE A 123 -12.94 15.42 -12.18
C PHE A 123 -12.67 15.23 -13.67
N ALA A 124 -12.90 16.25 -14.51
CA ALA A 124 -12.75 16.11 -15.96
C ALA A 124 -11.31 15.75 -16.34
N GLY A 125 -11.12 14.58 -16.94
CA GLY A 125 -9.81 14.09 -17.39
C GLY A 125 -9.12 15.02 -18.40
N SER A 126 -9.87 15.89 -19.05
CA SER A 126 -9.39 16.94 -19.96
C SER A 126 -8.71 18.13 -19.28
N ARG A 127 -8.72 18.21 -17.94
CA ARG A 127 -8.00 19.26 -17.19
C ARG A 127 -6.51 19.18 -17.49
N VAL A 128 -5.87 20.35 -17.54
CA VAL A 128 -4.43 20.51 -17.82
C VAL A 128 -3.60 19.53 -16.98
N GLY A 129 -2.67 18.84 -17.63
CA GLY A 129 -1.79 17.87 -16.99
C GLY A 129 -2.50 16.62 -16.46
N GLY A 130 -3.77 16.38 -16.81
CA GLY A 130 -4.58 15.26 -16.33
C GLY A 130 -5.16 15.45 -14.94
N MET A 131 -5.18 16.68 -14.39
CA MET A 131 -5.56 16.95 -12.99
C MET A 131 -6.93 16.39 -12.57
N GLY A 132 -7.89 16.20 -13.49
CA GLY A 132 -9.16 15.56 -13.16
C GLY A 132 -9.04 14.08 -12.82
N TYR A 133 -8.16 13.35 -13.51
CA TYR A 133 -7.80 11.98 -13.12
C TYR A 133 -7.17 11.96 -11.72
N PHE A 134 -6.32 12.95 -11.45
CA PHE A 134 -5.67 13.07 -10.15
C PHE A 134 -6.67 13.41 -9.03
N SER A 135 -7.69 14.25 -9.28
CA SER A 135 -8.77 14.48 -8.31
C SER A 135 -9.43 13.16 -7.89
N GLY A 136 -9.82 12.34 -8.86
CA GLY A 136 -10.39 11.01 -8.59
C GLY A 136 -9.40 10.11 -7.84
N ALA A 137 -8.13 10.11 -8.25
CA ALA A 137 -7.12 9.24 -7.67
C ALA A 137 -6.69 9.67 -6.26
N LEU A 138 -6.78 10.96 -5.91
CA LEU A 138 -6.45 11.46 -4.57
C LEU A 138 -7.37 10.87 -3.49
N PHE A 139 -8.60 10.49 -3.84
CA PHE A 139 -9.48 9.73 -2.94
C PHE A 139 -8.82 8.43 -2.45
N VAL A 140 -8.03 7.77 -3.29
CA VAL A 140 -7.34 6.52 -2.97
C VAL A 140 -6.37 6.71 -1.81
N LEU A 141 -5.70 7.85 -1.70
CA LEU A 141 -4.79 8.13 -0.58
C LEU A 141 -5.52 8.02 0.77
N PHE A 142 -6.70 8.64 0.86
CA PHE A 142 -7.55 8.56 2.05
C PHE A 142 -8.07 7.15 2.25
N GLY A 143 -8.55 6.54 1.16
CA GLY A 143 -9.10 5.19 1.17
C GLY A 143 -8.11 4.16 1.68
N PHE A 144 -6.94 4.11 1.08
CA PHE A 144 -5.86 3.22 1.47
C PHE A 144 -5.58 3.36 2.97
N GLY A 145 -5.39 4.58 3.47
CA GLY A 145 -5.15 4.82 4.90
C GLY A 145 -6.27 4.31 5.80
N THR A 146 -7.53 4.60 5.47
CA THR A 146 -8.67 4.22 6.32
C THR A 146 -8.99 2.72 6.26
N TRP A 147 -9.02 2.10 5.08
CA TRP A 147 -9.37 0.69 4.94
C TRP A 147 -8.25 -0.23 5.44
N VAL A 148 -6.99 0.13 5.20
CA VAL A 148 -5.85 -0.62 5.75
C VAL A 148 -5.80 -0.50 7.28
N MET A 149 -6.14 0.66 7.85
CA MET A 149 -6.19 0.82 9.31
C MET A 149 -7.24 -0.09 9.96
N VAL A 150 -8.41 -0.23 9.35
CA VAL A 150 -9.46 -1.13 9.87
C VAL A 150 -9.00 -2.58 9.90
N VAL A 151 -8.28 -3.01 8.86
CA VAL A 151 -7.74 -4.38 8.79
C VAL A 151 -6.58 -4.56 9.76
N LEU A 152 -5.53 -3.75 9.65
CA LEU A 152 -4.28 -3.96 10.38
C LEU A 152 -4.35 -3.53 11.85
N ASN A 153 -5.03 -2.43 12.14
CA ASN A 153 -5.03 -1.86 13.49
C ASN A 153 -6.30 -2.15 14.26
N TRP A 154 -7.47 -2.11 13.62
CA TRP A 154 -8.74 -2.45 14.29
C TRP A 154 -9.00 -3.96 14.30
N GLN A 155 -8.25 -4.73 13.49
CA GLN A 155 -8.38 -6.19 13.39
C GLN A 155 -9.81 -6.59 13.02
N HIS A 156 -10.38 -5.91 12.01
CA HIS A 156 -11.74 -6.13 11.52
C HIS A 156 -12.86 -5.88 12.54
N TRP A 157 -12.57 -5.16 13.63
CA TRP A 157 -13.58 -4.70 14.58
C TRP A 157 -14.49 -3.64 13.92
N PRO A 158 -15.83 -3.65 14.16
CA PRO A 158 -16.57 -4.48 15.12
C PRO A 158 -17.12 -5.80 14.56
N TRP A 159 -16.95 -6.08 13.27
CA TRP A 159 -17.66 -7.17 12.59
C TRP A 159 -17.27 -8.56 13.10
N THR A 160 -16.00 -8.75 13.48
CA THR A 160 -15.52 -10.00 14.10
C THR A 160 -16.23 -10.30 15.42
N VAL A 161 -16.50 -9.29 16.24
CA VAL A 161 -17.21 -9.44 17.52
C VAL A 161 -18.70 -9.72 17.32
N LEU A 162 -19.26 -9.27 16.19
CA LEU A 162 -20.64 -9.59 15.79
C LEU A 162 -20.78 -11.01 15.21
N GLY A 163 -19.71 -11.80 15.17
CA GLY A 163 -19.72 -13.17 14.64
C GLY A 163 -19.86 -13.25 13.11
N MET A 164 -19.62 -12.14 12.41
CA MET A 164 -19.61 -12.13 10.94
C MET A 164 -18.40 -12.92 10.42
N LYS A 165 -18.49 -13.38 9.17
CA LYS A 165 -17.42 -14.09 8.47
C LYS A 165 -17.12 -13.40 7.15
N GLN A 166 -15.93 -13.63 6.61
CA GLN A 166 -15.62 -13.20 5.25
C GLN A 166 -16.54 -13.89 4.23
N PRO A 167 -16.93 -13.21 3.13
CA PRO A 167 -16.52 -11.86 2.74
C PRO A 167 -17.38 -10.73 3.34
N LEU A 168 -18.37 -11.05 4.18
CA LEU A 168 -19.31 -10.05 4.70
C LEU A 168 -18.62 -9.00 5.58
N ILE A 169 -17.61 -9.39 6.37
CA ILE A 169 -16.76 -8.46 7.12
C ILE A 169 -16.16 -7.42 6.16
N GLY A 170 -15.44 -7.88 5.12
CA GLY A 170 -14.83 -6.99 4.14
C GLY A 170 -15.82 -6.09 3.41
N LEU A 171 -16.99 -6.61 3.03
CA LEU A 171 -18.03 -5.80 2.38
C LEU A 171 -18.56 -4.70 3.32
N CYS A 172 -18.75 -5.01 4.61
CA CYS A 172 -19.14 -4.01 5.59
C CYS A 172 -18.02 -2.99 5.84
N GLU A 173 -16.75 -3.42 5.92
CA GLU A 173 -15.61 -2.51 6.02
C GLU A 173 -15.60 -1.51 4.86
N ILE A 174 -15.75 -2.00 3.63
CA ILE A 174 -15.79 -1.16 2.43
C ILE A 174 -16.92 -0.14 2.54
N ALA A 175 -18.14 -0.58 2.86
CA ALA A 175 -19.31 0.27 2.92
C ALA A 175 -19.27 1.31 4.05
N PHE A 176 -18.97 0.90 5.29
CA PHE A 176 -19.03 1.78 6.45
C PHE A 176 -17.83 2.73 6.53
N VAL A 177 -16.63 2.26 6.14
CA VAL A 177 -15.41 3.10 6.18
C VAL A 177 -15.37 4.06 5.00
N ALA A 178 -16.11 3.82 3.91
CA ALA A 178 -16.28 4.80 2.84
C ALA A 178 -16.79 6.17 3.35
N ILE A 179 -17.61 6.20 4.39
CA ILE A 179 -18.17 7.43 4.97
C ILE A 179 -17.06 8.35 5.52
N PRO A 180 -16.22 7.93 6.48
CA PRO A 180 -15.11 8.77 6.94
C PRO A 180 -14.08 9.03 5.83
N THR A 181 -13.84 8.10 4.90
CA THR A 181 -12.96 8.36 3.74
C THR A 181 -13.48 9.50 2.87
N LEU A 182 -14.76 9.49 2.52
CA LEU A 182 -15.41 10.55 1.76
C LEU A 182 -15.36 11.88 2.51
N ALA A 183 -15.59 11.87 3.83
CA ALA A 183 -15.50 13.07 4.64
C ALA A 183 -14.08 13.68 4.59
N LEU A 184 -13.04 12.87 4.76
CA LEU A 184 -11.65 13.31 4.64
C LEU A 184 -11.33 13.86 3.24
N TYR A 185 -11.76 13.14 2.19
CA TYR A 185 -11.55 13.57 0.83
C TYR A 185 -12.28 14.89 0.52
N ILE A 186 -13.56 15.04 0.90
CA ILE A 186 -14.34 16.25 0.61
C ILE A 186 -13.82 17.46 1.39
N VAL A 187 -13.37 17.27 2.64
CA VAL A 187 -12.92 18.37 3.50
C VAL A 187 -11.46 18.78 3.21
N ILE A 188 -10.60 17.82 2.86
CA ILE A 188 -9.15 18.04 2.77
C ILE A 188 -8.63 17.82 1.35
N GLY A 189 -9.00 16.71 0.73
CA GLY A 189 -8.48 16.29 -0.58
C GLY A 189 -8.98 17.13 -1.75
N LEU A 190 -10.29 17.09 -2.00
CA LEU A 190 -10.95 17.76 -3.11
C LEU A 190 -10.66 19.27 -3.13
N PRO A 191 -10.72 20.01 -2.00
CA PRO A 191 -10.38 21.43 -2.00
C PRO A 191 -8.95 21.72 -2.48
N ALA A 192 -8.00 20.81 -2.23
CA ALA A 192 -6.60 20.99 -2.63
C ALA A 192 -6.35 20.81 -4.14
N VAL A 193 -7.31 20.22 -4.87
CA VAL A 193 -7.21 19.96 -6.33
C VAL A 193 -8.35 20.61 -7.14
N SER A 194 -9.35 21.16 -6.47
CA SER A 194 -10.50 21.82 -7.08
C SER A 194 -10.08 23.12 -7.75
N SER A 195 -10.63 23.36 -8.93
CA SER A 195 -10.52 24.64 -9.63
C SER A 195 -11.42 25.74 -9.04
N SER A 196 -12.41 25.34 -8.24
CA SER A 196 -13.41 26.23 -7.66
C SER A 196 -13.01 26.76 -6.27
N VAL A 197 -11.97 26.19 -5.66
CA VAL A 197 -11.48 26.57 -4.34
C VAL A 197 -10.14 27.29 -4.48
N THR A 198 -10.10 28.57 -4.09
CA THR A 198 -8.90 29.40 -4.20
C THR A 198 -7.99 29.34 -2.96
N ASN A 199 -8.56 29.03 -1.79
CA ASN A 199 -7.84 29.00 -0.52
C ASN A 199 -8.14 27.69 0.24
N PRO A 200 -7.57 26.54 -0.20
CA PRO A 200 -7.73 25.29 0.52
C PRO A 200 -7.03 25.34 1.89
N MET A 201 -7.52 24.55 2.84
CA MET A 201 -6.93 24.47 4.19
C MET A 201 -5.45 24.04 4.17
N MET A 202 -5.09 23.18 3.21
CA MET A 202 -3.74 22.71 2.98
C MET A 202 -3.46 22.66 1.48
N SER A 203 -2.22 22.96 1.09
CA SER A 203 -1.79 22.76 -0.30
C SER A 203 -1.79 21.28 -0.66
N LEU A 204 -1.90 20.97 -1.95
CA LEU A 204 -1.83 19.59 -2.42
C LEU A 204 -0.57 18.86 -1.94
N ASP A 205 0.61 19.49 -2.08
CA ASP A 205 1.88 18.92 -1.64
C ASP A 205 1.86 18.57 -0.15
N THR A 206 1.27 19.43 0.68
CA THR A 206 1.12 19.21 2.11
C THR A 206 0.15 18.07 2.40
N VAL A 207 -1.01 18.03 1.73
CA VAL A 207 -2.01 16.96 1.89
C VAL A 207 -1.38 15.60 1.57
N LEU A 208 -0.66 15.51 0.45
CA LEU A 208 0.04 14.28 0.05
C LEU A 208 1.06 13.86 1.10
N GLY A 209 2.00 14.73 1.46
CA GLY A 209 3.05 14.40 2.41
C GLY A 209 2.51 14.06 3.80
N TRP A 210 1.58 14.86 4.31
CA TRP A 210 1.02 14.69 5.65
C TRP A 210 0.15 13.44 5.75
N PHE A 211 -0.81 13.26 4.84
CA PHE A 211 -1.71 12.11 4.94
C PHE A 211 -0.99 10.80 4.61
N TYR A 212 -0.05 10.80 3.66
CA TYR A 212 0.77 9.61 3.43
C TYR A 212 1.64 9.28 4.65
N SER A 213 2.07 10.25 5.44
CA SER A 213 2.76 9.97 6.71
C SER A 213 1.86 9.27 7.74
N ILE A 214 0.54 9.54 7.72
CA ILE A 214 -0.46 8.78 8.49
C ILE A 214 -0.58 7.36 7.93
N VAL A 215 -0.60 7.18 6.61
CA VAL A 215 -0.58 5.85 5.97
C VAL A 215 0.66 5.04 6.39
N VAL A 216 1.84 5.67 6.38
CA VAL A 216 3.08 5.06 6.87
C VAL A 216 2.94 4.65 8.32
N SER A 217 2.36 5.50 9.18
CA SER A 217 2.11 5.19 10.59
C SER A 217 1.20 3.97 10.77
N VAL A 218 0.13 3.87 9.98
CA VAL A 218 -0.79 2.73 9.95
C VAL A 218 -0.07 1.43 9.61
N ILE A 219 0.70 1.39 8.53
CA ILE A 219 1.45 0.19 8.12
C ILE A 219 2.55 -0.13 9.13
N LEU A 220 3.31 0.87 9.57
CA LEU A 220 4.39 0.71 10.52
C LEU A 220 3.89 0.10 11.83
N THR A 221 2.84 0.67 12.41
CA THR A 221 2.30 0.18 13.68
C THR A 221 1.58 -1.15 13.49
N GLY A 222 0.71 -1.26 12.49
CA GLY A 222 -0.14 -2.42 12.27
C GLY A 222 0.64 -3.66 11.86
N GLN A 223 1.48 -3.55 10.81
CA GLN A 223 2.17 -4.68 10.20
C GLN A 223 3.60 -4.85 10.70
N THR A 224 4.36 -3.76 10.84
CA THR A 224 5.79 -3.84 11.15
C THR A 224 6.04 -3.94 12.66
N LEU A 225 5.17 -3.36 13.48
CA LEU A 225 5.26 -3.35 14.94
C LEU A 225 4.23 -4.24 15.64
N ASP A 226 3.56 -5.14 14.91
CA ASP A 226 2.54 -6.06 15.42
C ASP A 226 1.45 -5.35 16.24
N ASN A 227 0.88 -4.29 15.65
CA ASN A 227 -0.11 -3.39 16.22
C ASN A 227 0.33 -2.69 17.53
N TRP A 228 1.63 -2.59 17.82
CA TRP A 228 2.14 -1.81 18.96
C TRP A 228 2.19 -0.31 18.61
N PRO A 229 1.81 0.59 19.53
CA PRO A 229 1.39 0.34 20.91
C PRO A 229 -0.12 0.09 21.08
N TRP A 230 -0.91 0.14 20.01
CA TRP A 230 -2.38 0.13 20.08
C TRP A 230 -2.98 -1.13 20.71
N LYS A 231 -2.32 -2.28 20.57
CA LYS A 231 -2.71 -3.54 21.22
C LYS A 231 -2.70 -3.48 22.75
N LEU A 232 -1.97 -2.53 23.36
CA LEU A 232 -1.92 -2.36 24.82
C LEU A 232 -3.23 -1.84 25.43
N PHE A 233 -4.17 -1.36 24.61
CA PHE A 233 -5.44 -0.80 25.06
C PHE A 233 -6.54 -1.85 25.33
N GLY A 234 -6.21 -3.15 25.23
CA GLY A 234 -7.08 -4.25 25.66
C GLY A 234 -8.05 -4.79 24.60
N GLY A 235 -7.98 -4.32 23.34
CA GLY A 235 -8.71 -4.88 22.20
C GLY A 235 -10.03 -4.18 21.84
N GLY A 236 -10.61 -4.63 20.73
CA GLY A 236 -11.89 -4.14 20.20
C GLY A 236 -11.92 -2.62 20.00
N GLY A 237 -13.04 -1.99 20.37
CA GLY A 237 -13.25 -0.55 20.16
C GLY A 237 -12.22 0.35 20.83
N ARG A 238 -11.59 -0.07 21.95
CA ARG A 238 -10.54 0.71 22.61
C ARG A 238 -9.26 0.77 21.78
N THR A 239 -8.84 -0.38 21.26
CA THR A 239 -7.70 -0.46 20.34
C THR A 239 -8.01 0.25 19.02
N ALA A 240 -9.23 0.12 18.49
CA ALA A 240 -9.64 0.84 17.28
C ALA A 240 -9.56 2.37 17.46
N LEU A 241 -10.11 2.91 18.56
CA LEU A 241 -10.05 4.34 18.86
C LEU A 241 -8.61 4.82 19.09
N ALA A 242 -7.83 4.08 19.88
CA ALA A 242 -6.43 4.39 20.16
C ALA A 242 -5.58 4.38 18.88
N ALA A 243 -5.79 3.41 17.99
CA ALA A 243 -5.11 3.33 16.71
C ALA A 243 -5.53 4.47 15.77
N THR A 244 -6.79 4.86 15.76
CA THR A 244 -7.29 5.94 14.89
C THR A 244 -6.65 7.27 15.26
N ILE A 245 -6.76 7.67 16.53
CA ILE A 245 -6.18 8.92 17.03
C ILE A 245 -4.66 8.83 17.02
N GLY A 246 -4.12 7.71 17.48
CA GLY A 246 -2.68 7.47 17.61
C GLY A 246 -1.94 7.50 16.28
N ASN A 247 -2.45 6.85 15.24
CA ASN A 247 -1.84 6.90 13.90
C ASN A 247 -1.96 8.29 13.25
N ALA A 248 -3.05 9.03 13.51
CA ALA A 248 -3.15 10.41 13.03
C ALA A 248 -2.09 11.32 13.68
N LEU A 249 -1.91 11.20 15.00
CA LEU A 249 -0.89 11.97 15.75
C LEU A 249 0.53 11.54 15.38
N LEU A 250 0.80 10.25 15.37
CA LEU A 250 2.12 9.69 15.02
C LEU A 250 2.46 9.98 13.55
N GLY A 251 1.51 9.84 12.63
CA GLY A 251 1.68 10.22 11.23
C GLY A 251 1.99 11.70 11.05
N THR A 252 1.33 12.57 11.82
CA THR A 252 1.64 14.00 11.84
C THR A 252 3.07 14.26 12.35
N ALA A 253 3.49 13.56 13.41
CA ALA A 253 4.87 13.65 13.89
C ALA A 253 5.88 13.15 12.84
N ILE A 254 5.58 12.03 12.17
CA ILE A 254 6.39 11.49 11.06
C ILE A 254 6.52 12.54 9.96
N TYR A 255 5.44 13.21 9.56
CA TYR A 255 5.49 14.26 8.54
C TYR A 255 6.50 15.36 8.91
N PHE A 256 6.43 15.90 10.13
CA PHE A 256 7.35 16.95 10.58
C PHE A 256 8.81 16.49 10.71
N VAL A 257 9.06 15.19 10.89
CA VAL A 257 10.41 14.62 10.86
C VAL A 257 10.88 14.34 9.42
N MET A 258 9.97 13.91 8.54
CA MET A 258 10.30 13.53 7.17
C MET A 258 10.57 14.73 6.27
N VAL A 259 9.95 15.90 6.50
CA VAL A 259 10.24 17.12 5.73
C VAL A 259 11.72 17.55 5.86
N PRO A 260 12.30 17.73 7.07
CA PRO A 260 13.71 18.07 7.19
C PRO A 260 14.63 16.93 6.74
N LEU A 261 14.24 15.66 6.93
CA LEU A 261 14.99 14.54 6.38
C LEU A 261 15.02 14.60 4.84
N ALA A 262 13.89 14.87 4.18
CA ALA A 262 13.82 15.00 2.74
C ALA A 262 14.77 16.11 2.26
N LYS A 263 14.73 17.29 2.90
CA LYS A 263 15.66 18.41 2.61
C LYS A 263 17.13 18.00 2.74
N LEU A 264 17.46 17.22 3.78
CA LEU A 264 18.80 16.70 3.98
C LEU A 264 19.22 15.73 2.85
N LEU A 265 18.35 14.80 2.48
CA LEU A 265 18.64 13.75 1.48
C LEU A 265 18.77 14.31 0.06
N VAL A 266 17.92 15.26 -0.30
CA VAL A 266 17.92 15.89 -1.64
C VAL A 266 18.99 16.97 -1.77
N GLY A 267 19.38 17.60 -0.66
CA GLY A 267 20.36 18.67 -0.62
C GLY A 267 19.74 20.07 -0.76
N SER A 268 20.51 21.10 -0.38
CA SER A 268 20.02 22.48 -0.28
C SER A 268 19.62 23.07 -1.62
N GLN A 269 20.38 22.81 -2.69
CA GLN A 269 20.06 23.31 -4.04
C GLN A 269 18.74 22.74 -4.55
N ALA A 270 18.60 21.42 -4.59
CA ALA A 270 17.36 20.78 -5.03
C ALA A 270 16.17 21.17 -4.13
N SER A 271 16.38 21.28 -2.82
CA SER A 271 15.35 21.77 -1.89
C SER A 271 14.87 23.18 -2.22
N ALA A 272 15.78 24.08 -2.62
CA ALA A 272 15.45 25.44 -2.99
C ALA A 272 14.69 25.48 -4.32
N GLU A 273 15.08 24.67 -5.31
CA GLU A 273 14.39 24.55 -6.60
C GLU A 273 12.98 23.96 -6.45
N LEU A 274 12.80 22.96 -5.58
CA LEU A 274 11.50 22.36 -5.29
C LEU A 274 10.55 23.31 -4.56
N GLY A 275 11.06 24.25 -3.76
CA GLY A 275 10.23 25.18 -2.99
C GLY A 275 9.18 24.47 -2.13
N ASN A 276 7.90 24.78 -2.33
CA ASN A 276 6.79 24.18 -1.59
C ASN A 276 6.59 22.69 -1.91
N THR A 277 7.02 22.24 -3.07
CA THR A 277 6.90 20.83 -3.49
C THR A 277 7.68 19.89 -2.57
N ILE A 278 8.67 20.39 -1.81
CA ILE A 278 9.35 19.58 -0.78
C ILE A 278 8.39 18.99 0.25
N HIS A 279 7.21 19.60 0.46
CA HIS A 279 6.20 19.10 1.38
C HIS A 279 5.53 17.81 0.91
N GLN A 280 5.65 17.43 -0.37
CA GLN A 280 5.19 16.13 -0.87
C GLN A 280 6.23 15.00 -0.65
N PHE A 281 7.50 15.34 -0.42
CA PHE A 281 8.59 14.34 -0.30
C PHE A 281 8.47 13.36 0.89
N PRO A 282 7.79 13.70 2.01
CA PRO A 282 7.41 12.70 3.00
C PRO A 282 6.60 11.53 2.40
N ALA A 283 5.73 11.78 1.42
CA ALA A 283 5.01 10.71 0.72
C ALA A 283 5.96 9.90 -0.18
N GLN A 284 6.93 10.54 -0.80
CA GLN A 284 7.92 9.90 -1.69
C GLN A 284 8.86 8.96 -0.93
N ILE A 285 9.33 9.37 0.26
CA ILE A 285 10.06 8.49 1.18
C ILE A 285 9.11 7.45 1.77
N GLY A 286 7.89 7.87 2.09
CA GLY A 286 6.85 7.03 2.67
C GLY A 286 6.48 5.84 1.79
N VAL A 287 6.34 6.01 0.48
CA VAL A 287 6.03 4.92 -0.46
C VAL A 287 7.18 3.92 -0.59
N CYS A 288 8.43 4.41 -0.56
CA CYS A 288 9.60 3.54 -0.47
C CYS A 288 9.57 2.71 0.81
N TRP A 289 9.13 3.30 1.93
CA TRP A 289 9.00 2.60 3.19
C TRP A 289 7.85 1.61 3.21
N ALA A 290 6.67 2.00 2.69
CA ALA A 290 5.52 1.13 2.53
C ALA A 290 5.86 -0.11 1.70
N PHE A 291 6.57 0.08 0.57
CA PHE A 291 7.09 -1.02 -0.23
C PHE A 291 7.91 -2.00 0.60
N TRP A 292 8.92 -1.52 1.33
CA TRP A 292 9.74 -2.42 2.14
C TRP A 292 8.98 -3.06 3.29
N MET A 293 8.04 -2.37 3.93
CA MET A 293 7.21 -2.98 4.99
C MET A 293 6.36 -4.12 4.44
N ILE A 294 5.69 -3.90 3.30
CA ILE A 294 4.85 -4.90 2.60
C ILE A 294 5.70 -6.05 2.08
N PHE A 295 6.78 -5.74 1.37
CA PHE A 295 7.67 -6.74 0.81
C PHE A 295 8.36 -7.56 1.91
N TRP A 296 8.77 -6.93 3.02
CA TRP A 296 9.42 -7.63 4.12
C TRP A 296 8.51 -8.65 4.78
N ALA A 297 7.25 -8.29 5.03
CA ALA A 297 6.26 -9.19 5.61
C ALA A 297 6.01 -10.40 4.70
N ASN A 298 5.86 -10.19 3.39
CA ASN A 298 5.46 -11.24 2.45
C ASN A 298 6.64 -12.05 1.86
N GLY A 299 7.78 -11.41 1.63
CA GLY A 299 8.96 -12.03 1.00
C GLY A 299 9.96 -12.60 2.00
N PHE A 300 10.11 -12.00 3.18
CA PHE A 300 11.07 -12.45 4.20
C PHE A 300 10.40 -13.01 5.46
N GLY A 301 9.07 -12.94 5.59
CA GLY A 301 8.32 -13.57 6.68
C GLY A 301 8.52 -12.90 8.05
N ASN A 302 8.82 -11.60 8.08
CA ASN A 302 8.79 -10.81 9.32
C ASN A 302 9.67 -11.34 10.49
N ARG A 303 10.79 -11.99 10.15
CA ARG A 303 11.67 -12.77 11.05
C ARG A 303 12.37 -12.01 12.18
N PHE A 304 12.48 -10.70 12.07
CA PHE A 304 13.16 -9.89 13.07
C PHE A 304 12.17 -9.32 14.10
N ALA A 305 12.69 -8.94 15.26
CA ALA A 305 11.91 -8.23 16.26
C ALA A 305 11.33 -6.93 15.65
N PRO A 306 10.13 -6.49 16.10
CA PRO A 306 9.44 -5.29 15.63
C PRO A 306 10.34 -4.07 15.35
N ALA A 307 11.15 -3.67 16.34
CA ALA A 307 12.01 -2.50 16.23
C ALA A 307 13.10 -2.67 15.16
N VAL A 308 13.66 -3.88 15.02
CA VAL A 308 14.67 -4.19 14.00
C VAL A 308 14.04 -4.17 12.61
N ARG A 309 12.82 -4.70 12.43
CA ARG A 309 12.09 -4.60 11.16
C ARG A 309 11.81 -3.15 10.78
N ALA A 310 11.36 -2.34 11.74
CA ALA A 310 11.11 -0.91 11.51
C ALA A 310 12.38 -0.18 11.07
N ALA A 311 13.49 -0.37 11.77
CA ALA A 311 14.77 0.24 11.42
C ALA A 311 15.27 -0.24 10.04
N LEU A 312 15.22 -1.55 9.79
CA LEU A 312 15.70 -2.15 8.55
C LEU A 312 14.87 -1.70 7.34
N THR A 313 13.54 -1.75 7.43
CA THR A 313 12.66 -1.29 6.34
C THR A 313 12.82 0.20 6.08
N PHE A 314 13.08 1.00 7.11
CA PHE A 314 13.35 2.43 6.96
C PHE A 314 14.70 2.70 6.27
N VAL A 315 15.77 2.01 6.67
CA VAL A 315 17.10 2.13 6.02
C VAL A 315 17.01 1.75 4.54
N LEU A 316 16.32 0.65 4.23
CA LEU A 316 16.07 0.23 2.87
C LEU A 316 15.23 1.25 2.09
N ALA A 317 14.23 1.87 2.73
CA ALA A 317 13.43 2.94 2.12
C ALA A 317 14.26 4.15 1.72
N VAL A 318 15.14 4.63 2.60
CA VAL A 318 16.04 5.74 2.31
C VAL A 318 16.99 5.37 1.17
N GLY A 319 17.53 4.15 1.17
CA GLY A 319 18.36 3.64 0.08
C GLY A 319 17.62 3.60 -1.26
N THR A 320 16.40 3.07 -1.28
CA THR A 320 15.53 3.04 -2.47
C THR A 320 15.17 4.45 -2.95
N PHE A 321 14.82 5.36 -2.05
CA PHE A 321 14.52 6.75 -2.38
C PHE A 321 15.71 7.43 -3.08
N LEU A 322 16.92 7.31 -2.51
CA LEU A 322 18.13 7.89 -3.09
C LEU A 322 18.48 7.26 -4.44
N LEU A 323 18.45 5.93 -4.53
CA LEU A 323 18.70 5.20 -5.78
C LEU A 323 17.69 5.57 -6.87
N TYR A 324 16.43 5.69 -6.50
CA TYR A 324 15.35 6.04 -7.42
C TYR A 324 15.57 7.45 -7.98
N TYR A 325 15.59 8.47 -7.12
CA TYR A 325 15.62 9.86 -7.56
C TYR A 325 16.92 10.27 -8.26
N ARG A 326 18.07 9.72 -7.84
CA ARG A 326 19.38 10.10 -8.38
C ARG A 326 19.84 9.25 -9.56
N PHE A 327 19.22 8.09 -9.77
CA PHE A 327 19.65 7.17 -10.82
C PHE A 327 18.49 6.55 -11.59
N ALA A 328 17.64 5.74 -10.94
CA ALA A 328 16.70 4.89 -11.67
C ALA A 328 15.64 5.70 -12.43
N ALA A 329 15.07 6.75 -11.83
CA ALA A 329 14.03 7.56 -12.45
C ALA A 329 14.48 8.14 -13.79
N GLY A 330 15.64 8.79 -13.85
CA GLY A 330 16.14 9.40 -15.09
C GLY A 330 16.77 8.41 -16.07
N ASN A 331 17.52 7.41 -15.59
CA ASN A 331 18.35 6.56 -16.45
C ASN A 331 17.70 5.23 -16.83
N VAL A 332 16.74 4.74 -16.04
CA VAL A 332 16.06 3.45 -16.27
C VAL A 332 14.59 3.67 -16.63
N LEU A 333 13.93 4.65 -16.03
CA LEU A 333 12.48 4.85 -16.20
C LEU A 333 12.14 6.05 -17.09
N HIS A 334 13.18 6.76 -17.57
CA HIS A 334 13.12 7.95 -18.42
C HIS A 334 12.14 9.03 -17.92
N GLU A 335 11.94 9.10 -16.61
CA GLU A 335 11.10 10.10 -16.00
C GLU A 335 11.76 11.48 -16.04
N PRO A 336 10.97 12.56 -16.21
CA PRO A 336 11.49 13.91 -16.31
C PRO A 336 12.17 14.38 -15.03
N ALA A 337 13.12 15.31 -15.18
CA ALA A 337 13.76 15.98 -14.06
C ALA A 337 12.75 16.80 -13.25
N VAL A 338 12.86 16.76 -11.92
CA VAL A 338 12.03 17.53 -10.99
C VAL A 338 12.82 18.61 -10.25
N ALA A 339 14.13 18.43 -10.14
CA ALA A 339 15.09 19.39 -9.64
C ALA A 339 16.50 18.97 -10.08
N SER A 340 17.50 19.81 -9.83
CA SER A 340 18.89 19.54 -10.11
C SER A 340 19.34 18.22 -9.48
N GLY A 341 19.74 17.28 -10.34
CA GLY A 341 20.19 15.94 -9.93
C GLY A 341 19.08 14.99 -9.47
N LEU A 342 17.80 15.34 -9.66
CA LEU A 342 16.65 14.51 -9.27
C LEU A 342 15.64 14.39 -10.41
N ALA A 343 15.14 13.17 -10.61
CA ALA A 343 14.10 12.88 -11.59
C ALA A 343 12.96 12.06 -11.01
N GLY A 344 11.81 12.16 -11.64
CA GLY A 344 10.65 11.30 -11.44
C GLY A 344 9.81 11.55 -10.19
N ASN A 345 8.90 10.60 -9.98
CA ASN A 345 7.91 10.59 -8.92
C ASN A 345 7.79 9.17 -8.35
N ALA A 346 8.32 8.95 -7.14
CA ALA A 346 8.33 7.61 -6.53
C ALA A 346 6.92 7.04 -6.33
N LEU A 347 5.89 7.88 -6.11
CA LEU A 347 4.48 7.45 -6.08
C LEU A 347 3.99 6.87 -7.42
N GLY A 348 4.69 7.06 -8.53
CA GLY A 348 4.41 6.35 -9.79
C GLY A 348 5.02 4.94 -9.77
N PHE A 349 6.34 4.85 -9.86
CA PHE A 349 7.01 3.57 -10.05
C PHE A 349 7.10 2.70 -8.79
N VAL A 350 7.22 3.28 -7.59
CA VAL A 350 7.33 2.47 -6.36
C VAL A 350 5.97 1.90 -5.97
N ASP A 351 4.88 2.63 -6.19
CA ASP A 351 3.53 2.05 -6.08
C ASP A 351 3.29 0.96 -7.13
N TRP A 352 3.88 1.09 -8.33
CA TRP A 352 3.89 0.01 -9.32
C TRP A 352 4.62 -1.25 -8.81
N LEU A 353 5.78 -1.09 -8.14
CA LEU A 353 6.47 -2.18 -7.44
C LEU A 353 5.63 -2.78 -6.31
N VAL A 354 4.90 -1.96 -5.55
CA VAL A 354 3.97 -2.43 -4.51
C VAL A 354 2.85 -3.27 -5.13
N LEU A 355 2.24 -2.80 -6.21
CA LEU A 355 1.18 -3.53 -6.90
C LEU A 355 1.69 -4.89 -7.40
N TRP A 356 2.86 -4.94 -8.03
CA TRP A 356 3.46 -6.22 -8.44
C TRP A 356 3.87 -7.10 -7.28
N THR A 357 4.28 -6.54 -6.14
CA THR A 357 4.51 -7.32 -4.92
C THR A 357 3.21 -8.02 -4.50
N LEU A 358 2.09 -7.29 -4.45
CA LEU A 358 0.81 -7.85 -4.05
C LEU A 358 0.29 -8.87 -5.08
N ILE A 359 0.45 -8.61 -6.37
CA ILE A 359 0.01 -9.54 -7.42
C ILE A 359 0.89 -10.79 -7.44
N TYR A 360 2.21 -10.64 -7.57
CA TYR A 360 3.10 -11.79 -7.73
C TYR A 360 3.32 -12.56 -6.42
N VAL A 361 3.68 -11.87 -5.34
CA VAL A 361 4.03 -12.54 -4.07
C VAL A 361 2.77 -13.09 -3.39
N VAL A 362 1.66 -12.33 -3.38
CA VAL A 362 0.44 -12.71 -2.65
C VAL A 362 -0.58 -13.44 -3.54
N ALA A 363 -0.96 -12.88 -4.69
CA ALA A 363 -2.00 -13.48 -5.53
C ALA A 363 -1.50 -14.73 -6.30
N PHE A 364 -0.34 -14.64 -6.97
CA PHE A 364 0.34 -15.78 -7.60
C PHE A 364 1.13 -16.65 -6.61
N GLN A 365 1.19 -16.26 -5.33
CA GLN A 365 1.88 -17.01 -4.27
C GLN A 365 3.35 -17.33 -4.61
N SER A 366 4.06 -16.38 -5.23
CA SER A 366 5.46 -16.54 -5.65
C SER A 366 5.65 -17.74 -6.62
N MET A 367 4.68 -17.99 -7.49
CA MET A 367 4.71 -19.09 -8.46
C MET A 367 6.04 -19.18 -9.21
N GLY A 368 6.60 -20.39 -9.29
CA GLY A 368 7.89 -20.67 -9.92
C GLY A 368 9.07 -20.63 -8.94
N LEU A 369 8.87 -20.14 -7.72
CA LEU A 369 9.84 -20.24 -6.63
C LEU A 369 9.46 -21.39 -5.68
N ARG A 370 10.48 -22.06 -5.12
CA ARG A 370 10.26 -23.09 -4.10
C ARG A 370 9.73 -22.43 -2.82
N ARG A 371 8.55 -22.85 -2.36
CA ARG A 371 7.89 -22.28 -1.17
C ARG A 371 8.79 -22.36 0.07
N LEU A 372 8.58 -21.38 0.95
CA LEU A 372 9.27 -21.25 2.24
C LEU A 372 8.83 -22.29 3.26
N VAL A 373 7.58 -22.75 3.17
CA VAL A 373 7.02 -23.83 3.97
C VAL A 373 6.63 -24.92 2.97
N ASP A 374 7.21 -26.11 3.16
CA ASP A 374 6.73 -27.32 2.50
C ASP A 374 5.43 -27.68 3.26
N ASP A 375 4.26 -27.29 2.73
CA ASP A 375 2.98 -27.78 3.28
C ASP A 375 3.02 -29.32 3.21
N PRO A 376 2.67 -30.04 4.30
CA PRO A 376 2.49 -31.47 4.19
C PRO A 376 1.43 -31.72 3.12
N GLU A 377 1.77 -32.57 2.15
CA GLU A 377 0.86 -33.08 1.14
C GLU A 377 -0.46 -33.47 1.84
N PRO A 378 -1.64 -33.03 1.35
CA PRO A 378 -2.88 -33.52 1.91
C PRO A 378 -2.84 -35.04 1.76
N ALA A 379 -2.84 -35.74 2.91
CA ALA A 379 -2.87 -37.19 2.91
C ALA A 379 -4.02 -37.64 2.01
N ASP A 380 -3.69 -38.40 0.98
CA ASP A 380 -4.65 -39.07 0.10
C ASP A 380 -5.73 -39.72 0.97
N VAL A 381 -6.92 -39.10 1.00
CA VAL A 381 -8.12 -39.76 1.51
C VAL A 381 -8.59 -40.67 0.39
N ARG A 382 -8.08 -41.90 0.38
CA ARG A 382 -8.71 -43.03 -0.32
C ARG A 382 -9.83 -43.62 0.51
#